data_AF-A0A5D2LNC0-F1
#
_entry.id   AF-A0A5D2LNC0-F1
#
_cell.length_a   1.000
_cell.length_b   1.000
_cell.length_c   1.000
_cell.angle_alpha   90.00
_cell.angle_beta   90.00
_cell.angle_gamma   90.00
#
_symmetry.space_group_name_H-M   'P 1'
#
loop_
_entity.id
_entity.type
_entity.pdbx_description
1 polymer ?
#
loop_
_entity_poly.entity_id
_entity_poly.type
_entity_poly.pdbx_seq_one_letter_code
_entity_poly.pdbx_strand_id
1 'polypeptide(L)' 'MLLRQLDVEILVTGQTHQFTAYKHEGGVVINPGSATGAYSSITYDVNPSFDYNILTF' A
#
# COMPACT_ATOMS: atom_id res chain seq x y z
N MET A 1 -2.62 -14.02 1.48
CA MET A 1 -1.76 -15.08 0.92
C MET A 1 -0.33 -14.61 0.67
N LEU A 2 -0.10 -13.49 -0.04
CA LEU A 2 1.26 -13.02 -0.38
C LEU A 2 2.19 -12.77 0.82
N LEU A 3 1.68 -12.19 1.92
CA LEU A 3 2.39 -12.05 3.20
C LEU A 3 3.03 -13.38 3.67
N ARG A 4 2.26 -14.47 3.63
CA ARG A 4 2.71 -15.81 4.07
C ARG A 4 3.67 -16.45 3.08
N GLN A 5 3.52 -16.18 1.79
CA GLN A 5 4.41 -16.71 0.75
C GLN A 5 5.80 -16.07 0.80
N LEU A 6 5.84 -14.78 1.15
CA LEU A 6 7.09 -14.03 1.27
C LEU A 6 7.69 -14.11 2.67
N ASP A 7 6.96 -14.67 3.64
CA ASP A 7 7.36 -14.78 5.05
C ASP A 7 7.74 -13.43 5.68
N VAL A 8 6.86 -12.44 5.54
CA VAL A 8 7.06 -11.08 6.06
C VAL A 8 5.91 -10.63 6.97
N GLU A 9 6.24 -9.83 7.97
CA GLU A 9 5.27 -9.21 8.89
C GLU A 9 4.63 -7.96 8.30
N ILE A 10 5.34 -7.24 7.42
CA ILE A 10 4.88 -6.03 6.74
C ILE A 10 5.10 -6.21 5.24
N LEU A 11 4.02 -6.14 4.47
CA LEU A 11 4.04 -6.21 3.02
C LEU A 11 3.72 -4.83 2.43
N VAL A 12 4.69 -4.23 1.76
CA VAL A 12 4.52 -2.97 1.03
C VAL A 12 4.33 -3.27 -0.46
N THR A 13 3.27 -2.73 -1.05
CA THR A 13 2.89 -2.87 -2.46
C THR A 13 2.65 -1.51 -3.10
N GLY A 14 2.51 -1.45 -4.43
CA GLY A 14 2.24 -0.23 -5.18
C GLY A 14 1.33 -0.47 -6.37
N GLN A 15 1.56 0.22 -7.49
CA GLN A 15 0.85 0.09 -8.77
C GLN A 15 -0.56 0.69 -8.83
N THR A 16 -1.40 0.52 -7.81
CA THR A 16 -2.77 1.08 -7.85
C THR A 16 -2.79 2.60 -7.83
N HIS A 17 -1.72 3.23 -7.33
CA HIS A 17 -1.66 4.67 -7.04
C HIS A 17 -2.77 5.12 -6.07
N GLN A 18 -3.33 4.18 -5.29
CA GLN A 18 -4.26 4.47 -4.21
C GLN A 18 -3.66 4.06 -2.89
N PHE A 19 -3.73 4.97 -1.92
CA PHE A 19 -3.30 4.67 -0.56
C PHE A 19 -4.21 3.60 0.05
N THR A 20 -3.61 2.59 0.67
CA THR A 20 -4.33 1.55 1.43
C THR A 20 -3.43 1.05 2.54
N ALA A 21 -3.95 0.95 3.76
CA ALA A 21 -3.19 0.32 4.83
C ALA A 21 -4.12 -0.36 5.83
N TYR A 22 -3.85 -1.64 6.12
CA TYR A 22 -4.74 -2.46 6.95
C TYR A 22 -4.02 -3.66 7.56
N LYS A 23 -4.54 -4.13 8.69
CA LYS A 23 -4.13 -5.40 9.31
C LYS A 23 -4.76 -6.58 8.54
N HIS A 24 -3.92 -7.56 8.23
CA HIS A 24 -4.35 -8.84 7.68
C HIS A 24 -3.89 -9.94 8.64
N GLU A 25 -4.51 -11.12 8.58
CA GLU A 25 -4.12 -12.23 9.45
C GLU A 25 -2.64 -12.60 9.26
N GLY A 26 -1.82 -12.29 10.27
CA GLY A 26 -0.38 -12.56 10.29
C GLY A 26 0.51 -11.40 9.82
N GLY A 27 -0.01 -10.18 9.63
CA GLY A 27 0.82 -9.02 9.33
C GLY A 27 0.07 -7.76 8.91
N VAL A 28 0.80 -6.79 8.36
CA VAL A 28 0.25 -5.52 7.85
C VAL A 28 0.47 -5.45 6.34
N VAL A 29 -0.53 -5.00 5.60
CA VAL A 29 -0.40 -4.67 4.17
C VAL A 29 -0.50 -3.16 3.99
N ILE A 30 0.45 -2.59 3.27
CA ILE A 30 0.53 -1.16 2.98
C ILE A 30 0.70 -0.97 1.47
N ASN A 31 -0.02 0.02 0.95
CA ASN A 31 0.19 0.62 -0.35
C ASN A 31 0.23 2.13 -0.13
N PRO A 32 1.40 2.79 -0.30
CA PRO A 32 1.52 4.22 -0.03
C PRO A 32 0.79 5.09 -1.07
N GLY A 33 0.29 4.50 -2.16
CA GLY A 33 -0.24 5.23 -3.29
C GLY A 33 0.88 5.86 -4.13
N SER A 34 0.61 7.02 -4.70
CA SER A 34 1.59 7.74 -5.54
C SER A 34 1.94 9.08 -4.91
N ALA A 35 3.20 9.27 -4.50
CA ALA A 35 3.67 10.51 -3.87
C ALA A 35 3.42 11.77 -4.71
N THR A 36 3.43 11.64 -6.03
CA THR A 36 3.25 12.76 -6.97
C THR A 36 1.86 12.80 -7.61
N GLY A 37 0.96 11.87 -7.28
CA GLY A 37 -0.29 11.70 -8.01
C GLY A 37 -0.11 11.35 -9.50
N ALA A 38 0.87 10.51 -9.84
CA ALA A 38 1.17 10.17 -11.23
C ALA A 38 0.01 9.44 -11.91
N TYR A 39 -0.08 9.57 -13.24
CA TYR A 39 -1.09 8.88 -14.05
C TYR A 39 -1.11 7.37 -13.78
N SER A 40 -2.30 6.80 -13.70
CA SER A 40 -2.55 5.36 -13.61
C SER A 40 -3.56 4.94 -14.66
N SER A 41 -3.30 3.82 -15.34
CA SER A 41 -4.25 3.24 -16.30
C SER A 41 -5.43 2.51 -15.62
N ILE A 42 -5.37 2.33 -14.30
CA ILE A 42 -6.37 1.58 -13.51
C ILE A 42 -7.08 2.46 -12.48
N THR A 43 -6.55 3.65 -12.18
CA THR A 43 -7.16 4.61 -11.25
C THR A 43 -7.34 5.94 -11.94
N TYR A 44 -8.58 6.37 -12.06
CA TYR A 44 -8.96 7.58 -12.78
C TYR A 44 -8.63 8.86 -12.02
N ASP A 45 -8.83 8.86 -10.70
CA ASP A 45 -8.61 10.02 -9.82
C ASP A 45 -7.46 9.71 -8.85
N VAL A 46 -6.24 9.98 -9.30
CA VAL A 46 -5.04 9.71 -8.51
C VAL A 46 -4.71 10.92 -7.64
N ASN A 47 -4.96 10.80 -6.34
CA ASN A 47 -4.56 11.79 -5.36
C ASN A 47 -3.12 11.54 -4.86
N PRO A 48 -2.24 12.56 -4.84
CA PRO A 48 -0.94 12.47 -4.21
C PRO A 48 -1.02 11.91 -2.79
N SER A 49 -0.22 10.89 -2.49
CA SER A 49 -0.29 10.14 -1.24
C SER A 49 1.05 9.51 -0.87
N PHE A 50 1.34 9.48 0.43
CA PHE A 50 2.50 8.81 1.01
C PHE A 50 2.19 8.41 2.46
N ASP A 51 2.71 7.27 2.91
CA ASP A 51 2.61 6.85 4.31
C ASP A 51 3.91 7.13 5.05
N TYR A 52 3.84 7.96 6.09
CA TYR A 52 4.99 8.29 6.92
C TYR A 52 5.07 7.45 8.21
N ASN A 53 4.02 6.70 8.57
CA ASN A 53 3.93 6.07 9.88
C ASN A 53 3.35 4.66 9.82
N ILE A 54 4.18 3.73 9.35
CA ILE A 54 3.87 2.30 9.18
C ILE A 54 3.57 1.55 10.50
N LEU A 55 3.77 2.18 11.67
CA LEU A 55 3.63 1.53 12.98
C LEU A 55 2.28 1.81 13.67
N THR A 56 1.38 2.57 13.05
CA THR A 56 0.15 3.06 13.72
C THR A 56 -1.05 2.10 13.62
N PHE A 57 -0.84 0.82 13.30
CA PHE A 57 -1.92 -0.15 13.12
C PHE A 57 -2.30 -0.90 14.39
#